data_AF-G0GAC0-F1
#
_entry.id   AF-G0GAC0-F1
#
_cell.length_a   1.000
_cell.length_b   1.000
_cell.length_c   1.000
_cell.angle_alpha   90.00
_cell.angle_beta   90.00
_cell.angle_gamma   90.00
#
_symmetry.space_group_name_H-M   'P 1'
#
loop_
_entity.id
_entity.type
_entity.pdbx_description
1 polymer ?
#
loop_
_entity_poly.entity_id
_entity_poly.type
_entity_poly.pdbx_seq_one_letter_code
_entity_poly.pdbx_strand_id
1 'polypeptide(L)'
;MEQRDRLVLLHGFTHQEIQRLLPAIKQVVEDPHSIAFAMTTPTNLEWTVAELIKEVTEEHKMLTARKESGGREGEREPSASE
;
A
#
# COMPACT_ATOMS: atom_id res chain seq x y z
N MET A 1 6.71 2.98 20.82
CA MET A 1 5.33 2.62 20.47
C MET A 1 5.43 1.44 19.52
N GLU A 2 4.85 0.29 19.88
CA GLU A 2 4.83 -0.87 18.97
C GLU A 2 4.21 -0.45 17.63
N GLN A 3 4.85 -0.83 16.53
CA GLN A 3 4.34 -0.58 15.18
C GLN A 3 3.04 -1.36 15.01
N ARG A 4 1.92 -0.73 15.37
CA ARG A 4 0.58 -1.22 15.04
C ARG A 4 0.41 -1.07 13.54
N ASP A 5 0.01 -2.15 12.89
CA ASP A 5 -0.28 -2.17 11.46
C ASP A 5 -1.22 -1.00 11.10
N ARG A 6 -0.75 -0.12 10.21
CA ARG A 6 -1.46 1.11 9.84
C ARG A 6 -2.38 0.83 8.66
N LEU A 7 -3.66 1.14 8.80
CA LEU A 7 -4.67 0.96 7.77
C LEU A 7 -5.46 2.26 7.57
N VAL A 8 -5.69 2.61 6.31
CA VAL A 8 -6.71 3.58 5.89
C VAL A 8 -7.81 2.83 5.16
N LEU A 9 -9.04 2.91 5.69
CA LEU A 9 -10.24 2.32 5.09
C LEU A 9 -11.10 3.39 4.43
N LEU A 10 -11.45 3.17 3.17
CA LEU A 10 -12.30 4.07 2.36
C LEU A 10 -13.58 3.33 1.94
N HIS A 11 -14.74 3.97 2.08
CA HIS A 11 -16.05 3.39 1.72
C HIS A 11 -16.85 4.38 0.86
N GLY A 12 -17.51 3.88 -0.20
CA GLY A 12 -18.48 4.64 -0.98
C GLY A 12 -17.90 5.72 -1.91
N PHE A 13 -16.57 5.87 -2.00
CA PHE A 13 -15.94 6.82 -2.90
C PHE A 13 -15.89 6.32 -4.35
N THR A 14 -16.05 7.25 -5.29
CA THR A 14 -15.83 6.98 -6.70
C THR A 14 -14.35 6.82 -7.00
N HIS A 15 -14.03 6.15 -8.13
CA HIS A 15 -12.65 6.01 -8.57
C HIS A 15 -11.94 7.36 -8.72
N GLN A 16 -12.62 8.38 -9.24
CA GLN A 16 -12.05 9.72 -9.41
C GLN A 16 -11.70 10.40 -8.09
N GLU A 17 -12.53 10.21 -7.05
CA GLU A 17 -12.24 10.75 -5.71
C GLU A 17 -11.06 10.02 -5.07
N ILE A 18 -11.01 8.70 -5.19
CA ILE A 18 -9.88 7.89 -4.69
C ILE A 18 -8.56 8.33 -5.31
N GLN A 19 -8.53 8.56 -6.62
CA GLN A 19 -7.33 9.05 -7.32
C GLN A 19 -6.82 10.40 -6.79
N ARG A 20 -7.70 11.23 -6.21
CA ARG A 20 -7.33 12.52 -5.58
C ARG A 20 -6.99 12.37 -4.09
N LEU A 21 -7.67 11.47 -3.38
CA LEU A 21 -7.49 11.25 -1.95
C LEU A 21 -6.17 10.56 -1.63
N LEU A 22 -5.80 9.53 -2.38
CA LEU A 22 -4.57 8.77 -2.16
C LEU A 22 -3.31 9.65 -2.13
N PRO A 23 -3.02 10.52 -3.13
CA PRO A 23 -1.86 11.39 -3.07
C PRO A 23 -1.93 12.41 -1.94
N ALA A 24 -3.10 12.96 -1.63
CA ALA A 24 -3.26 13.92 -0.53
C ALA A 24 -2.92 13.30 0.84
N ILE A 25 -3.37 12.06 1.10
CA ILE A 25 -3.05 11.34 2.32
C ILE A 25 -1.54 11.03 2.37
N LYS A 26 -0.97 10.57 1.25
CA LYS A 26 0.46 10.24 1.17
C LYS A 26 1.38 11.45 1.36
N GLN A 27 0.93 12.68 1.07
CA GLN A 27 1.73 13.89 1.24
C GLN A 27 1.89 14.34 2.69
N VAL A 28 0.99 13.95 3.58
CA VAL A 28 0.97 14.43 4.97
C VAL A 28 1.53 13.43 5.98
N VAL A 29 1.86 12.21 5.54
CA VAL A 29 2.39 11.14 6.38
C VAL A 29 3.87 10.92 6.10
N GLU A 30 4.66 10.71 7.15
CA GLU A 30 6.12 10.60 7.07
C GLU A 30 6.60 9.38 6.29
N ASP A 31 5.95 8.23 6.48
CA ASP A 31 6.18 7.02 5.71
C ASP A 31 4.85 6.48 5.17
N PRO A 32 4.51 6.81 3.91
CA PRO A 32 3.27 6.34 3.29
C PRO A 32 3.34 4.86 2.88
N HIS A 33 4.53 4.25 2.81
CA HIS A 33 4.70 2.87 2.35
C HIS A 33 4.36 1.85 3.43
N SER A 34 4.39 2.24 4.71
CA SER A 34 3.95 1.38 5.81
C SER A 34 2.47 1.56 6.18
N ILE A 35 1.69 2.23 5.33
CA ILE A 35 0.24 2.33 5.46
C ILE A 35 -0.41 1.44 4.41
N ALA A 36 -1.19 0.47 4.87
CA ALA A 36 -2.08 -0.30 4.02
C ALA A 36 -3.32 0.55 3.68
N PHE A 37 -3.79 0.46 2.44
CA PHE A 37 -5.01 1.14 2.00
C PHE A 37 -6.02 0.09 1.56
N ALA A 38 -7.23 0.16 2.12
CA ALA A 38 -8.35 -0.70 1.76
C ALA A 38 -9.56 0.10 1.30
N MET A 39 -10.32 -0.51 0.40
CA MET A 39 -11.69 -0.13 0.15
C MET A 39 -12.63 -1.24 0.61
N THR A 40 -13.75 -0.83 1.19
CA THR A 40 -14.84 -1.78 1.40
C THR A 40 -15.41 -2.23 0.06
N THR A 41 -15.66 -3.52 -0.06
CA THR A 41 -16.32 -4.16 -1.19
C THR A 41 -17.49 -4.98 -0.63
N PRO A 42 -18.46 -5.41 -1.45
CA PRO A 42 -19.52 -6.30 -0.98
C PRO A 42 -19.00 -7.55 -0.27
N THR A 43 -17.80 -8.03 -0.65
CA THR A 43 -17.15 -9.21 -0.07
C THR A 43 -16.66 -9.01 1.36
N ASN A 44 -16.20 -7.80 1.71
CA ASN A 44 -15.57 -7.52 3.01
C ASN A 44 -16.40 -6.59 3.91
N LEU A 45 -17.60 -6.21 3.48
CA LEU A 45 -18.44 -5.25 4.20
C LEU A 45 -18.95 -5.81 5.55
N GLU A 46 -19.12 -7.12 5.63
CA GLU A 46 -19.57 -7.81 6.85
C GLU A 46 -18.40 -8.29 7.74
N TRP A 47 -17.16 -8.09 7.30
CA TRP A 47 -15.99 -8.51 8.07
C TRP A 47 -15.85 -7.62 9.31
N THR A 48 -15.35 -8.21 10.38
CA THR A 48 -14.94 -7.40 11.52
C THR A 48 -13.77 -6.52 11.13
N VAL A 49 -13.65 -5.37 11.77
CA VAL A 49 -12.51 -4.46 11.56
C VAL A 49 -11.18 -5.18 11.82
N ALA A 50 -11.15 -6.12 12.76
CA ALA A 50 -9.96 -6.90 13.08
C ALA A 50 -9.53 -7.83 11.91
N GLU A 51 -10.48 -8.54 11.31
CA GLU A 51 -10.22 -9.38 10.13
C GLU A 51 -9.74 -8.53 8.96
N LEU A 52 -10.38 -7.38 8.71
CA LEU A 52 -9.98 -6.47 7.65
C LEU A 52 -8.55 -5.93 7.84
N ILE A 53 -8.19 -5.53 9.06
CA ILE A 53 -6.83 -5.06 9.37
C ILE A 53 -5.82 -6.17 9.11
N LYS A 54 -6.08 -7.38 9.62
CA LYS A 54 -5.18 -8.53 9.46
C LYS A 54 -4.93 -8.83 7.99
N GLU A 55 -5.98 -9.12 7.23
CA GLU A 55 -5.85 -9.56 5.83
C GLU A 55 -5.19 -8.49 4.96
N VAL A 56 -5.66 -7.24 5.03
CA VAL A 56 -5.15 -6.16 4.16
C VAL A 56 -3.69 -5.84 4.48
N THR A 57 -3.31 -5.83 5.76
CA THR A 57 -1.94 -5.49 6.14
C THR A 57 -0.96 -6.63 5.84
N GLU A 58 -1.40 -7.89 5.93
CA GLU A 58 -0.63 -9.05 5.46
C GLU A 58 -0.39 -8.99 3.94
N GLU A 59 -1.44 -8.76 3.14
CA GLU A 59 -1.32 -8.60 1.69
C GLU A 59 -0.37 -7.45 1.32
N HIS A 60 -0.50 -6.30 2.01
CA HIS A 60 0.35 -5.12 1.78
C HIS A 60 1.83 -5.40 2.09
N LYS A 61 2.13 -6.14 3.16
CA LYS A 61 3.49 -6.56 3.51
C LYS A 61 4.09 -7.46 2.42
N MET A 62 3.33 -8.44 1.93
CA MET A 62 3.79 -9.34 0.86
C MET A 62 4.08 -8.58 -0.44
N LEU A 63 3.19 -7.67 -0.83
CA LEU A 63 3.36 -6.85 -2.04
C LEU A 63 4.56 -5.90 -1.93
N THR A 64 4.80 -5.35 -0.75
CA THR A 64 5.94 -4.45 -0.50
C THR A 64 7.25 -5.24 -0.54
N ALA A 65 7.33 -6.38 0.15
CA ALA A 65 8.52 -7.24 0.15
C ALA A 65 8.89 -7.74 -1.27
N ARG A 66 7.90 -7.99 -2.13
CA ARG A 66 8.14 -8.38 -3.54
C ARG A 66 8.70 -7.22 -4.38
N LYS A 67 8.28 -5.98 -4.12
CA LYS A 67 8.80 -4.80 -4.83
C LYS A 67 10.26 -4.53 -4.46
N GLU A 68 10.64 -4.75 -3.21
CA GLU A 68 12.02 -4.56 -2.75
C GLU A 68 12.99 -5.62 -3.28
N SER A 69 12.50 -6.86 -3.48
CA SER A 69 13.31 -7.98 -4.00
C SER A 69 13.45 -8.00 -5.53
N GLY A 70 12.57 -7.31 -6.27
CA GLY A 70 12.64 -7.20 -7.74
C GLY A 70 13.38 -5.97 -8.28
N GLY A 71 14.00 -5.16 -7.44
CA GLY A 71 14.52 -3.83 -7.79
C GLY A 71 16.04 -3.68 -8.00
N ARG A 72 16.81 -4.77 -8.14
CA ARG A 72 18.28 -4.71 -8.36
C ARG A 72 18.79 -5.46 -9.60
N GLU A 73 18.01 -5.54 -10.66
CA GLU A 73 18.49 -6.03 -11.97
C GLU A 73 18.12 -5.01 -13.05
N GLY A 74 18.85 -3.89 -13.11
CA GLY A 74 18.52 -2.81 -14.06
C GLY A 74 19.59 -1.75 -14.34
N GLU A 75 20.77 -1.81 -13.72
CA GLU A 75 21.91 -0.95 -14.11
C GLU A 75 22.99 -1.85 -14.73
N ARG A 76 22.82 -2.17 -16.03
CA ARG A 76 23.97 -2.55 -16.86
C ARG A 76 24.69 -1.27 -17.22
N GLU A 77 25.89 -1.12 -16.68
CA GLU A 77 26.88 -0.11 -17.08
C GLU A 77 27.04 -0.12 -18.62
N PRO A 78 26.98 1.03 -19.31
CA PRO A 78 27.58 1.12 -20.63
C PRO A 78 29.09 1.20 -20.41
N SER A 79 29.75 0.04 -20.33
CA SER A 79 31.21 0.01 -20.33
C SER A 79 31.69 0.50 -21.69
N ALA A 80 32.37 1.63 -21.66
CA ALA A 80 33.00 2.28 -22.78
C ALA A 80 33.91 1.30 -23.54
N SER A 81 33.79 1.28 -24.86
CA SER A 81 34.80 0.68 -25.74
C SER A 81 35.70 1.81 -26.23
N GLU A 82 36.96 1.77 -25.82
CA GLU A 82 38.09 2.48 -26.46
C GLU A 82 38.47 1.81 -27.78
#